data_AF-X1L8T8-F1
#
_entry.id   AF-X1L8T8-F1
#
_cell.length_a   1.000
_cell.length_b   1.000
_cell.length_c   1.000
_cell.angle_alpha   90.00
_cell.angle_beta   90.00
_cell.angle_gamma   90.00
#
_symmetry.space_group_name_H-M   'P 1'
#
loop_
_entity.id
_entity.type
_entity.pdbx_description
1 polymer ?
#
loop_
_entity_poly.entity_id
_entity_poly.type
_entity_poly.pdbx_seq_one_letter_code
_entity_poly.pdbx_strand_id
1 'polypeptide(L)'
;ADVVTIFKNPRHPYTMALQNSIPRLTDKPGKKLEVIQGGIPDPLALPSGCKFHPRCKFTIDLCKKKEPELEKMGDKHIVRCWMYNKDKAKDFKIKREAVGITQD
;
A
#
# COMPACT_ATOMS: atom_id res chain seq x y z
N ALA A 1 12.78 -4.97 2.83
CA ALA A 1 13.38 -4.80 1.49
C ALA A 1 14.60 -3.91 1.64
N ASP A 2 15.58 -3.99 0.75
CA ASP A 2 16.62 -2.97 0.68
C ASP A 2 16.03 -1.62 0.23
N VAL A 3 16.83 -0.56 0.38
CA VAL A 3 16.43 0.82 0.06
C VAL A 3 15.95 0.93 -1.38
N VAL A 4 16.72 0.42 -2.34
CA VAL A 4 16.42 0.55 -3.77
C VAL A 4 15.10 -0.14 -4.12
N THR A 5 14.87 -1.34 -3.58
CA THR A 5 13.64 -2.10 -3.79
C THR A 5 12.42 -1.36 -3.24
N ILE A 6 12.52 -0.70 -2.08
CA ILE A 6 11.41 0.07 -1.51
C ILE A 6 11.02 1.24 -2.43
N PHE A 7 12.00 1.98 -2.96
CA PHE A 7 11.74 3.13 -3.83
C PHE A 7 11.31 2.74 -5.24
N LYS A 8 11.78 1.61 -5.78
CA LYS A 8 11.39 1.15 -7.12
C LYS A 8 10.06 0.40 -7.13
N ASN A 9 9.85 -0.49 -6.15
CA ASN A 9 8.75 -1.44 -6.12
C ASN A 9 8.08 -1.48 -4.72
N PRO A 10 7.53 -0.35 -4.22
CA PRO A 10 6.79 -0.35 -2.97
C PRO A 10 5.55 -1.25 -3.07
N ARG A 11 5.33 -2.09 -2.06
CA ARG A 11 4.22 -3.07 -2.06
C ARG A 11 3.01 -2.57 -1.29
N HIS A 12 3.21 -1.95 -0.12
CA HIS A 12 2.08 -1.51 0.69
C HIS A 12 1.47 -0.21 0.14
N PRO A 13 0.14 -0.06 0.04
CA PRO A 13 -0.51 1.16 -0.41
C PRO A 13 -0.09 2.43 0.34
N TYR A 14 0.22 2.31 1.63
CA TYR A 14 0.78 3.40 2.43
C TYR A 14 2.14 3.87 1.88
N THR A 15 3.07 2.95 1.64
CA THR A 15 4.40 3.26 1.12
C THR A 15 4.33 3.86 -0.29
N MET A 16 3.45 3.32 -1.15
CA MET A 16 3.16 3.88 -2.48
C MET A 16 2.69 5.34 -2.37
N ALA A 17 1.72 5.58 -1.48
CA ALA A 17 1.14 6.91 -1.33
C ALA A 17 2.14 7.91 -0.72
N LEU A 18 2.98 7.48 0.24
CA LEU A 18 4.08 8.30 0.76
C LEU A 18 5.03 8.73 -0.36
N GLN A 19 5.45 7.81 -1.22
CA GLN A 19 6.33 8.14 -2.34
C GLN A 19 5.66 9.09 -3.34
N ASN A 20 4.37 8.90 -3.61
CA ASN A 20 3.60 9.79 -4.47
C ASN A 20 3.31 11.17 -3.85
N SER A 21 3.52 11.32 -2.54
CA SER A 21 3.43 12.60 -1.83
C SER A 21 4.73 13.40 -1.89
N ILE A 22 5.81 12.84 -2.45
CA ILE A 22 7.12 13.51 -2.55
C ILE A 22 7.17 14.31 -3.86
N PRO A 23 7.43 15.63 -3.81
CA PRO A 23 7.62 16.43 -5.02
C PRO A 23 8.89 16.02 -5.76
N ARG A 24 8.83 15.90 -7.09
CA ARG A 24 9.99 15.62 -7.92
C ARG A 24 10.49 16.87 -8.62
N LEU A 25 11.81 17.00 -8.78
CA LEU A 25 12.42 18.08 -9.55
C LEU A 25 11.97 18.10 -11.03
N THR A 26 11.52 16.95 -11.54
CA THR A 26 11.00 16.79 -12.90
C THR A 26 9.50 17.04 -13.02
N ASP A 27 8.80 17.36 -11.92
CA ASP A 27 7.38 17.65 -11.97
C ASP A 27 7.11 19.04 -12.57
N LYS A 28 6.06 19.16 -13.39
CA LYS A 28 5.64 20.45 -13.96
C LYS A 28 5.17 21.41 -12.85
N PRO A 29 5.44 22.72 -12.97
CA PRO A 29 4.87 23.71 -12.06
C PRO A 29 3.35 23.58 -11.95
N GLY A 30 2.82 23.65 -10.72
CA GLY A 30 1.39 23.55 -10.45
C GLY A 30 0.83 22.12 -10.42
N LYS A 31 1.66 21.08 -10.61
CA LYS A 31 1.22 19.69 -10.44
C LYS A 31 0.77 19.44 -8.99
N LYS A 32 -0.45 18.93 -8.82
CA LYS A 32 -0.95 18.50 -7.51
C LYS A 32 -0.27 17.21 -7.06
N LEU A 33 0.19 17.17 -5.81
CA LEU A 33 0.71 15.97 -5.19
C LEU A 33 -0.43 15.05 -4.75
N GLU A 34 -0.18 13.74 -4.75
CA GLU A 34 -1.13 12.79 -4.17
C GLU A 34 -1.11 12.96 -2.65
N VAL A 35 -2.30 13.14 -2.04
CA VAL A 35 -2.44 13.29 -0.59
C VAL A 35 -3.07 12.03 -0.03
N ILE A 36 -2.46 11.46 1.01
CA ILE A 36 -3.08 10.40 1.81
C ILE A 36 -4.28 11.00 2.55
N GLN A 37 -5.48 10.60 2.14
CA GLN A 37 -6.72 11.11 2.73
C GLN A 37 -6.90 10.66 4.19
N GLY A 38 -7.57 11.49 4.98
CA GLY A 38 -7.90 11.21 6.38
C GLY A 38 -6.79 11.53 7.39
N GLY A 39 -7.13 11.47 8.68
CA GLY A 39 -6.22 11.75 9.79
C GLY A 39 -5.46 10.51 10.30
N ILE A 40 -4.43 10.74 11.11
CA ILE A 40 -3.75 9.66 11.84
C ILE A 40 -4.75 9.12 12.89
N PRO A 41 -5.01 7.80 12.95
CA PRO A 41 -5.88 7.24 13.97
C PRO A 41 -5.27 7.43 15.36
N ASP A 42 -6.12 7.52 16.38
CA ASP A 42 -5.68 7.51 17.76
C ASP A 42 -4.90 6.20 18.06
N PRO A 43 -3.65 6.27 18.56
CA PRO A 43 -2.88 5.09 18.94
C PRO A 43 -3.56 4.20 19.98
N LEU A 44 -4.45 4.76 20.82
CA LEU A 44 -5.22 4.02 21.83
C LEU A 44 -6.52 3.43 21.27
N ALA A 45 -6.98 3.89 20.10
CA ALA A 45 -8.20 3.44 19.45
C ALA A 45 -7.95 3.12 17.97
N LEU A 46 -7.02 2.19 17.73
CA LEU A 46 -6.71 1.72 16.38
C LEU A 46 -7.92 1.01 15.76
N PRO A 47 -8.14 1.19 14.44
CA PRO A 47 -9.23 0.51 13.75
C PRO A 47 -8.99 -1.00 13.69
N SER A 48 -10.08 -1.77 13.60
CA SER A 48 -10.02 -3.22 13.46
C SER A 48 -9.43 -3.65 12.11
N GLY A 49 -8.86 -4.85 12.07
CA GLY A 49 -8.21 -5.35 10.85
C GLY A 49 -6.99 -4.51 10.46
N CYS A 50 -6.78 -4.30 9.16
CA CYS A 50 -5.64 -3.53 8.67
C CYS A 50 -5.71 -2.08 9.16
N LYS A 51 -4.75 -1.65 9.99
CA LYS A 51 -4.71 -0.29 10.57
C LYS A 51 -4.78 0.86 9.54
N PHE A 52 -4.38 0.59 8.30
CA PHE A 52 -4.40 1.57 7.22
C PHE A 52 -5.71 1.59 6.41
N HIS A 53 -6.63 0.65 6.63
CA HIS A 53 -7.87 0.54 5.85
C HIS A 53 -8.72 1.82 5.82
N PRO A 54 -8.76 2.71 6.84
CA PRO A 54 -9.56 3.93 6.75
C PRO A 54 -9.01 4.94 5.74
N ARG A 55 -7.72 4.85 5.40
CA ARG A 55 -7.00 5.79 4.52
C ARG A 55 -6.53 5.15 3.22
N CYS A 56 -6.65 3.84 3.09
CA CYS A 56 -6.22 3.11 1.90
C CYS A 56 -7.26 3.25 0.78
N LYS A 57 -6.83 3.72 -0.40
CA LYS A 57 -7.67 3.84 -1.60
C LYS A 57 -8.11 2.50 -2.20
N PHE A 58 -7.53 1.40 -1.73
CA PHE A 58 -7.79 0.03 -2.20
C PHE A 58 -8.54 -0.82 -1.18
N THR A 59 -9.09 -0.22 -0.12
CA THR A 59 -9.76 -0.97 0.95
C THR A 59 -10.93 -1.81 0.44
N ILE A 60 -10.96 -3.07 0.87
CA ILE A 60 -12.12 -3.96 0.77
C ILE A 60 -12.65 -4.29 2.17
N ASP A 61 -13.83 -4.92 2.26
CA ASP A 61 -14.44 -5.21 3.56
C ASP A 61 -13.62 -6.14 4.45
N LEU A 62 -12.85 -7.05 3.85
CA LEU A 62 -11.94 -7.91 4.61
C LEU A 62 -10.89 -7.10 5.39
N CYS A 63 -10.36 -6.02 4.79
CA CYS A 63 -9.38 -5.14 5.43
C CYS A 63 -9.91 -4.50 6.71
N LYS A 64 -11.23 -4.25 6.80
CA LYS A 64 -11.88 -3.66 7.98
C LYS A 64 -12.08 -4.68 9.11
N LYS A 65 -12.15 -5.97 8.76
CA LYS A 65 -12.57 -7.06 9.65
C LYS A 65 -11.40 -7.89 10.16
N LYS A 66 -10.35 -8.08 9.35
CA LYS A 66 -9.23 -8.98 9.66
C LYS A 66 -7.88 -8.37 9.32
N GLU A 67 -6.90 -8.69 10.14
CA GLU A 67 -5.51 -8.33 9.91
C GLU A 67 -4.92 -9.23 8.81
N PRO A 68 -4.23 -8.65 7.81
CA PRO A 68 -3.48 -9.46 6.88
C PRO A 68 -2.28 -10.12 7.57
N GLU A 69 -1.92 -11.30 7.07
CA GLU A 69 -0.66 -11.94 7.39
C GLU A 69 0.52 -11.26 6.68
N LEU A 70 1.73 -11.62 7.07
CA LEU A 70 2.95 -11.18 6.40
C LEU A 70 3.22 -12.06 5.19
N GLU A 71 3.28 -11.46 4.02
CA GLU A 71 3.58 -12.11 2.74
C GLU A 71 5.00 -11.73 2.29
N LYS A 72 5.74 -12.72 1.76
CA LYS A 72 7.08 -12.51 1.20
C LYS A 72 6.99 -12.12 -0.27
N MET A 73 7.61 -11.00 -0.64
CA MET A 73 7.65 -10.41 -1.99
C MET A 73 9.04 -10.54 -2.65
N GLY A 74 9.87 -11.43 -2.10
CA GLY A 74 11.30 -11.61 -2.40
C GLY A 74 12.07 -11.92 -1.11
N ASP A 75 13.39 -12.08 -1.20
CA ASP A 75 14.21 -12.60 -0.08
C ASP A 75 14.13 -11.78 1.20
N LYS A 76 14.14 -10.44 1.07
CA LYS A 76 14.12 -9.50 2.21
C LYS A 76 12.90 -8.59 2.22
N HIS A 77 11.95 -8.77 1.31
CA HIS A 77 10.78 -7.90 1.18
C HIS A 77 9.56 -8.60 1.78
N ILE A 78 9.04 -8.05 2.87
CA ILE A 78 7.80 -8.51 3.49
C ILE A 78 6.74 -7.41 3.41
N VAL A 79 5.49 -7.80 3.20
CA VAL A 79 4.35 -6.89 3.17
C VAL A 79 3.19 -7.47 3.97
N ARG A 80 2.47 -6.63 4.71
CA ARG A 80 1.24 -7.01 5.41
C ARG A 80 0.04 -6.39 4.70
N CYS A 81 -0.45 -7.03 3.64
CA CYS A 81 -1.58 -6.49 2.87
C CYS A 81 -2.35 -7.61 2.15
N TRP A 82 -3.68 -7.57 2.24
CA TRP A 82 -4.57 -8.54 1.61
C TRP A 82 -4.45 -8.61 0.08
N MET A 83 -3.95 -7.55 -0.57
CA MET A 83 -3.68 -7.53 -2.01
C MET A 83 -2.70 -8.62 -2.47
N TYR A 84 -1.82 -9.07 -1.57
CA TYR A 84 -0.79 -10.07 -1.86
C TYR A 84 -1.09 -11.44 -1.25
N ASN A 85 -2.18 -11.55 -0.51
CA ASN A 85 -2.59 -12.83 0.03
C ASN A 85 -3.14 -13.70 -1.10
N LYS A 86 -2.59 -14.90 -1.27
CA LYS A 86 -2.87 -15.78 -2.41
C LYS A 86 -4.36 -16.06 -2.61
N ASP A 87 -5.11 -16.20 -1.52
CA ASP A 87 -6.53 -16.57 -1.57
C ASP A 87 -7.47 -15.37 -1.76
N LYS A 88 -7.00 -14.16 -1.40
CA LYS A 88 -7.81 -12.93 -1.34
C LYS A 88 -7.43 -11.89 -2.38
N ALA A 89 -6.28 -12.04 -3.07
CA ALA A 89 -5.84 -11.11 -4.10
C ALA A 89 -6.87 -10.90 -5.21
N LYS A 90 -7.66 -11.93 -5.54
CA LYS A 90 -8.75 -11.88 -6.53
C LYS A 90 -9.87 -10.90 -6.15
N ASP A 91 -10.02 -10.57 -4.88
CA ASP A 91 -11.06 -9.66 -4.39
C ASP A 91 -10.70 -8.18 -4.67
N PHE A 92 -9.46 -7.92 -5.09
CA PHE A 92 -9.00 -6.60 -5.49
C PHE A 92 -9.09 -6.40 -7.00
N LYS A 93 -9.91 -5.45 -7.45
CA LYS A 93 -10.04 -5.05 -8.86
C LYS A 93 -8.88 -4.13 -9.29
N ILE A 94 -7.64 -4.56 -9.09
CA ILE A 94 -6.45 -3.75 -9.37
C ILE A 94 -5.68 -4.37 -10.53
N LYS A 95 -5.26 -3.56 -11.50
CA LYS A 95 -4.32 -4.02 -12.54
C LYS A 95 -3.06 -4.53 -11.86
N ARG A 96 -2.62 -5.76 -12.15
CA ARG A 96 -1.43 -6.38 -11.52
C ARG A 96 -0.18 -5.49 -11.60
N GLU A 97 -0.06 -4.71 -12.66
CA GLU A 97 0.95 -3.66 -12.89
C GLU A 97 0.97 -2.59 -11.79
N ALA A 98 -0.20 -2.17 -11.30
CA ALA A 98 -0.32 -1.15 -10.25
C ALA A 98 0.04 -1.67 -8.84
N VAL A 99 0.23 -2.99 -8.70
CA VAL A 99 0.57 -3.69 -7.47
C VAL A 99 2.09 -4.03 -7.42
N GLY A 100 2.84 -3.56 -8.43
CA GLY A 100 4.26 -3.86 -8.63
C GLY A 100 4.53 -5.35 -8.89
N ILE A 101 3.49 -6.16 -9.14
CA ILE A 101 3.65 -7.57 -9.48
C ILE A 101 4.07 -7.60 -10.95
N THR A 102 5.34 -7.33 -11.21
CA THR A 102 5.96 -7.65 -12.49
C THR A 102 5.96 -9.17 -12.61
N GLN A 103 5.27 -9.70 -13.61
CA GLN A 103 5.55 -11.04 -14.11
C GLN A 103 6.94 -10.99 -14.75
N ASP A 104 7.74 -11.98 -14.38
CA ASP A 104 9.06 -12.36 -14.92
C ASP A 104 10.26 -11.45 -14.62
#